data_AF-A0AAW4G7X4-F1
#
_entry.id   AF-A0AAW4G7X4-F1
#
_cell.length_a   1.000
_cell.length_b   1.000
_cell.length_c   1.000
_cell.angle_alpha   90.00
_cell.angle_beta   90.00
_cell.angle_gamma   90.00
#
_symmetry.space_group_name_H-M   'P 1'
#
loop_
_entity.id
_entity.type
_entity.pdbx_description
1 polymer ?
#
loop_
_entity_poly.entity_id
_entity_poly.type
_entity_poly.pdbx_seq_one_letter_code
_entity_poly.pdbx_strand_id
1 'polypeptide(L)'
;MLTGRVRRGQANDLVRSGMIKALDDENRLDAVEELAALAAESGIPMTHMAMSFAITHPGITSALIGPRTIPQLEDLLKGLEVALPDDVLDRIDEIVPPGTDIGRLDQTYLPPALLDPALRRRPVDARAGRPDA
;
A
#
# COMPACT_ATOMS: atom_id res chain seq x y z
N MET A 1 10.37 -1.22 -1.11
CA MET A 1 9.54 -1.80 -0.04
C MET A 1 8.49 -2.71 -0.67
N LEU A 2 7.32 -2.20 -1.08
CA LEU A 2 6.20 -3.05 -1.55
C LEU A 2 6.35 -3.66 -2.97
N THR A 3 7.44 -3.35 -3.67
CA THR A 3 7.83 -4.04 -4.91
C THR A 3 8.61 -5.33 -4.67
N GLY A 4 8.78 -5.73 -3.40
CA GLY A 4 9.53 -6.93 -2.99
C GLY A 4 11.05 -6.79 -2.98
N ARG A 5 11.59 -5.64 -3.42
CA ARG A 5 13.05 -5.39 -3.50
C ARG A 5 13.73 -5.06 -2.17
N VAL A 6 12.96 -4.78 -1.12
CA VAL A 6 13.50 -4.47 0.21
C VAL A 6 12.83 -5.43 1.18
N ARG A 7 13.64 -6.27 1.83
CA ARG A 7 13.24 -7.42 2.64
C ARG A 7 14.17 -7.54 3.84
N ARG A 8 13.69 -8.14 4.92
CA ARG A 8 14.52 -8.39 6.12
C ARG A 8 15.71 -9.29 5.75
N GLY A 9 16.92 -8.86 6.11
CA GLY A 9 18.15 -9.65 5.93
C GLY A 9 18.64 -9.82 4.48
N GLN A 10 18.06 -9.13 3.50
CA GLN A 10 18.56 -9.12 2.12
C GLN A 10 19.31 -7.82 1.79
N ALA A 11 20.39 -7.94 1.02
CA ALA A 11 21.14 -6.78 0.54
C ALA A 11 20.28 -5.93 -0.41
N ASN A 12 20.14 -4.64 -0.09
CA ASN A 12 19.37 -3.70 -0.88
C ASN A 12 20.24 -3.08 -1.99
N ASP A 13 19.92 -3.38 -3.25
CA ASP A 13 20.65 -2.90 -4.44
C ASP A 13 20.20 -1.51 -4.93
N LEU A 14 19.28 -0.84 -4.21
CA LEU A 14 18.80 0.48 -4.59
C LEU A 14 19.92 1.51 -4.47
N VAL A 15 20.14 2.29 -5.53
CA VAL A 15 21.17 3.35 -5.63
C VAL A 15 21.14 4.34 -4.44
N ARG A 16 19.96 4.52 -3.82
CA ARG A 16 19.74 5.44 -2.69
C ARG A 16 19.59 4.75 -1.34
N SER A 17 19.86 3.44 -1.23
CA SER A 17 19.68 2.69 0.03
C SER A 17 20.44 3.35 1.19
N GLY A 18 21.71 3.71 0.99
CA GLY A 18 22.51 4.41 1.99
C GLY A 18 22.10 5.85 2.34
N MET A 19 21.18 6.47 1.59
CA MET A 19 20.69 7.83 1.87
C MET A 19 19.34 7.84 2.59
N ILE A 20 18.60 6.74 2.60
CA ILE A 20 17.24 6.65 3.14
C ILE A 20 17.25 5.67 4.31
N LYS A 21 17.57 6.17 5.52
CA LYS A 21 17.61 5.36 6.76
C LYS A 21 16.32 4.61 7.05
N ALA A 22 15.18 5.13 6.57
CA ALA A 22 13.89 4.46 6.69
C ALA A 22 13.85 3.08 6.01
N LEU A 23 14.79 2.78 5.10
CA LEU A 23 14.84 1.48 4.43
C LEU A 23 15.39 0.35 5.31
N ASP A 24 16.09 0.68 6.40
CA ASP A 24 16.70 -0.27 7.33
C ASP A 24 15.95 -0.33 8.68
N ASP A 25 14.81 0.36 8.79
CA ASP A 25 13.98 0.39 9.99
C ASP A 25 13.27 -0.96 10.20
N GLU A 26 13.57 -1.64 11.32
CA GLU A 26 13.05 -2.99 11.60
C GLU A 26 11.52 -3.05 11.65
N ASN A 27 10.86 -2.03 12.20
CA ASN A 27 9.39 -1.99 12.25
C ASN A 27 8.80 -1.88 10.84
N ARG A 28 9.46 -1.13 9.94
CA ARG A 28 9.05 -1.06 8.53
C ARG A 28 9.26 -2.38 7.82
N LEU A 29 10.35 -3.07 8.11
CA LEU A 29 10.63 -4.38 7.52
C LEU A 29 9.62 -5.43 8.00
N ASP A 30 9.25 -5.43 9.29
CA ASP A 30 8.20 -6.32 9.82
C ASP A 30 6.87 -6.10 9.12
N ALA A 31 6.39 -4.86 9.05
CA ALA A 31 5.15 -4.54 8.36
C ALA A 31 5.19 -4.98 6.88
N VAL A 32 6.33 -4.85 6.20
CA VAL A 32 6.48 -5.32 4.81
C VAL A 32 6.40 -6.84 4.69
N GLU A 33 6.96 -7.60 5.64
CA GLU A 33 6.85 -9.05 5.63
C GLU A 33 5.40 -9.51 5.93
N GLU A 34 4.72 -8.87 6.89
CA GLU A 34 3.32 -9.16 7.19
C GLU A 34 2.39 -8.85 6.00
N LEU A 35 2.58 -7.70 5.34
CA LEU A 35 1.84 -7.35 4.13
C LEU A 35 2.14 -8.33 2.98
N ALA A 36 3.36 -8.86 2.91
CA ALA A 36 3.71 -9.83 1.87
C ALA A 36 3.03 -11.18 2.10
N ALA A 37 2.92 -11.60 3.36
CA ALA A 37 2.15 -12.78 3.73
C ALA A 37 0.67 -12.59 3.40
N LEU A 38 0.07 -11.45 3.77
CA LEU A 38 -1.32 -11.12 3.46
C LEU A 38 -1.59 -11.12 1.95
N ALA A 39 -0.69 -10.54 1.15
CA ALA A 39 -0.78 -10.55 -0.30
C ALA A 39 -0.82 -11.98 -0.86
N ALA A 40 0.07 -12.86 -0.36
CA ALA A 40 0.11 -14.26 -0.75
C ALA A 40 -1.15 -15.04 -0.33
N GLU A 41 -1.62 -14.83 0.91
CA GLU A 41 -2.85 -15.45 1.44
C GLU A 41 -4.09 -15.03 0.65
N SER A 42 -4.16 -13.76 0.25
CA SER A 42 -5.28 -13.20 -0.52
C SER A 42 -5.22 -13.54 -2.01
N GLY A 43 -4.11 -14.11 -2.49
CA GLY A 43 -3.87 -14.36 -3.92
C GLY A 43 -3.70 -13.07 -4.76
N ILE A 44 -3.46 -11.93 -4.11
CA ILE A 44 -3.30 -10.63 -4.76
C ILE A 44 -1.81 -10.29 -4.79
N PRO A 45 -1.20 -10.06 -5.96
CA PRO A 45 0.20 -9.63 -6.01
C PRO A 45 0.43 -8.39 -5.15
N MET A 46 1.53 -8.36 -4.38
CA MET A 46 1.84 -7.25 -3.48
C MET A 46 1.82 -5.88 -4.17
N THR A 47 2.33 -5.81 -5.41
CA THR A 47 2.33 -4.59 -6.22
C THR A 47 0.91 -4.15 -6.58
N HIS A 48 0.02 -5.10 -6.88
CA HIS A 48 -1.39 -4.83 -7.17
C HIS A 48 -2.10 -4.38 -5.91
N MET A 49 -1.95 -5.11 -4.80
CA MET A 49 -2.53 -4.75 -3.51
C MET A 49 -2.15 -3.33 -3.08
N ALA A 50 -0.87 -2.97 -3.21
CA ALA A 50 -0.40 -1.61 -2.89
C ALA A 50 -1.03 -0.54 -3.81
N MET A 51 -1.14 -0.82 -5.11
CA MET A 51 -1.75 0.10 -6.08
C MET A 51 -3.25 0.28 -5.81
N SER A 52 -3.99 -0.83 -5.64
CA SER A 52 -5.43 -0.82 -5.36
C SER A 52 -5.74 -0.16 -4.03
N PHE A 53 -4.90 -0.35 -3.00
CA PHE A 53 -5.04 0.31 -1.71
C PHE A 53 -5.01 1.84 -1.87
N ALA A 54 -4.06 2.36 -2.66
CA ALA A 54 -3.95 3.80 -2.87
C ALA A 54 -5.23 4.40 -3.48
N ILE A 55 -5.82 3.73 -4.48
CA ILE A 55 -7.02 4.23 -5.18
C ILE A 55 -8.35 3.88 -4.48
N THR A 56 -8.33 3.02 -3.46
CA THR A 56 -9.52 2.64 -2.67
C THR A 56 -10.08 3.83 -1.88
N HIS A 57 -9.27 4.86 -1.63
CA HIS A 57 -9.61 5.96 -0.75
C HIS A 57 -10.18 7.17 -1.53
N PRO A 58 -11.36 7.71 -1.18
CA PRO A 58 -11.97 8.85 -1.88
C PRO A 58 -11.17 10.14 -1.68
N GLY A 59 -10.42 10.27 -0.59
CA GLY A 59 -9.51 11.40 -0.36
C GLY A 59 -8.26 11.42 -1.26
N ILE A 60 -8.02 10.36 -2.03
CA ILE A 60 -6.89 10.25 -2.97
C ILE A 60 -7.39 10.53 -4.39
N THR A 61 -6.93 11.64 -4.96
CA THR A 61 -7.26 12.05 -6.34
C THR A 61 -6.39 11.35 -7.38
N SER A 62 -5.11 11.12 -7.07
CA SER A 62 -4.15 10.53 -8.00
C SER A 62 -3.10 9.70 -7.25
N ALA A 63 -2.75 8.55 -7.82
CA ALA A 63 -1.65 7.71 -7.38
C ALA A 63 -0.48 7.86 -8.37
N LEU A 64 0.66 8.35 -7.88
CA LEU A 64 1.85 8.53 -8.69
C LEU A 64 2.67 7.24 -8.74
N ILE A 65 2.98 6.76 -9.95
CA ILE A 65 3.81 5.58 -10.17
C ILE A 65 5.10 5.93 -10.92
N GLY A 66 6.19 5.23 -10.61
CA GLY A 66 7.50 5.44 -11.23
C GLY A 66 8.10 4.16 -11.85
N PRO A 67 7.42 3.49 -12.80
CA PRO A 67 7.97 2.32 -13.47
C PRO A 67 9.17 2.71 -14.33
N ARG A 68 10.20 1.86 -14.35
CA ARG A 68 11.42 2.07 -15.17
C ARG A 68 11.40 1.29 -16.48
N THR A 69 10.38 0.45 -16.67
CA THR A 69 10.25 -0.46 -17.82
C THR A 69 8.77 -0.61 -18.15
N ILE A 70 8.42 -0.85 -19.42
CA ILE A 70 7.03 -1.10 -19.85
C ILE A 70 6.37 -2.26 -19.09
N PRO A 71 7.02 -3.42 -18.86
CA PRO A 71 6.39 -4.50 -18.09
C PRO A 71 6.01 -4.10 -16.67
N GLN A 72 6.79 -3.23 -16.01
CA GLN A 72 6.43 -2.70 -14.69
C GLN A 72 5.21 -1.78 -14.74
N LEU A 73 5.10 -0.97 -15.80
CA LEU A 73 3.93 -0.12 -16.01
C LEU A 73 2.69 -0.99 -16.21
N GLU A 74 2.75 -1.96 -17.11
CA GLU A 74 1.65 -2.88 -17.41
C GLU A 74 1.22 -3.68 -16.16
N ASP A 75 2.17 -4.15 -15.35
CA ASP A 75 1.87 -4.83 -14.09
C ASP A 75 1.14 -3.91 -13.10
N LEU A 76 1.62 -2.67 -12.92
CA LEU A 76 0.97 -1.71 -12.02
C LEU A 76 -0.43 -1.32 -12.49
N LEU A 77 -0.64 -1.20 -13.80
CA LEU A 77 -1.95 -0.89 -14.38
C LEU A 77 -2.97 -2.02 -14.14
N LYS A 78 -2.54 -3.29 -14.15
CA LYS A 78 -3.43 -4.42 -13.79
C LYS A 78 -3.92 -4.32 -12.34
N GLY A 79 -3.12 -3.74 -11.45
CA GLY A 79 -3.55 -3.45 -10.08
C GLY A 79 -4.75 -2.49 -9.99
N LEU A 80 -5.02 -1.68 -11.02
CA LEU A 80 -6.21 -0.82 -11.06
C LEU A 80 -7.50 -1.63 -11.18
N GLU A 81 -7.45 -2.83 -11.73
CA GLU A 81 -8.63 -3.68 -11.93
C GLU A 81 -9.03 -4.44 -10.65
N VAL A 82 -8.15 -4.46 -9.65
CA VAL A 82 -8.38 -5.17 -8.39
C VAL A 82 -9.18 -4.28 -7.43
N ALA A 83 -10.39 -4.73 -7.09
CA ALA A 83 -11.15 -4.19 -5.98
C ALA A 83 -10.79 -4.96 -4.70
N LEU A 84 -10.08 -4.31 -3.77
CA LEU A 84 -9.75 -4.93 -2.49
C LEU A 84 -11.03 -5.19 -1.69
N PRO A 85 -11.26 -6.44 -1.22
CA PRO A 85 -12.36 -6.71 -0.32
C PRO A 85 -12.10 -6.13 1.08
N ASP A 86 -13.16 -5.97 1.88
CA ASP A 86 -13.08 -5.29 3.17
C ASP A 86 -12.22 -6.05 4.19
N ASP A 87 -12.23 -7.37 4.16
CA ASP A 87 -11.40 -8.22 5.03
C ASP A 87 -9.90 -8.00 4.80
N VAL A 88 -9.47 -7.89 3.54
CA VAL A 88 -8.07 -7.56 3.21
C VAL A 88 -7.72 -6.16 3.72
N LEU A 89 -8.62 -5.19 3.56
CA LEU A 89 -8.40 -3.82 4.06
C LEU A 89 -8.35 -3.76 5.60
N ASP A 90 -9.18 -4.55 6.28
CA ASP A 90 -9.16 -4.67 7.74
C ASP A 90 -7.85 -5.27 8.22
N ARG A 91 -7.35 -6.31 7.54
CA ARG A 91 -6.04 -6.91 7.82
C ARG A 91 -4.88 -5.94 7.57
N ILE A 92 -4.97 -5.09 6.54
CA ILE A 92 -3.98 -4.02 6.32
C ILE A 92 -4.00 -3.03 7.49
N ASP A 93 -5.17 -2.64 7.99
CA ASP A 93 -5.29 -1.72 9.14
C ASP A 93 -4.79 -2.35 10.45
N GLU A 94 -4.88 -3.68 10.61
CA GLU A 94 -4.28 -4.38 11.75
C GLU A 94 -2.74 -4.31 11.71
N ILE A 95 -2.14 -4.48 10.52
CA ILE A 95 -0.68 -4.43 10.34
C ILE A 95 -0.17 -2.99 10.47
N VAL A 96 -0.86 -2.03 9.85
CA VAL A 96 -0.52 -0.60 9.88
C VAL A 96 -1.76 0.21 10.25
N PRO A 97 -1.96 0.52 11.55
CA PRO A 97 -3.15 1.24 11.99
C PRO A 97 -3.33 2.58 11.28
N PRO A 98 -4.57 2.93 10.88
CA PRO A 98 -4.83 4.18 10.16
C PRO A 98 -4.41 5.38 11.01
N GLY A 99 -3.77 6.37 10.36
CA GLY A 99 -3.28 7.57 11.04
C GLY A 99 -1.94 7.40 11.75
N THR A 100 -1.34 6.21 11.66
CA THR A 100 0.04 6.00 12.08
C THR A 100 0.97 6.18 10.88
N ASP A 101 2.14 6.78 11.13
CA ASP A 101 3.32 6.53 10.33
C ASP A 101 4.22 5.61 11.17
N ILE A 102 5.16 4.91 10.56
CA ILE A 102 6.08 4.03 11.29
C ILE A 102 7.06 4.87 12.15
N GLY A 103 6.91 6.21 12.16
CA GLY A 103 7.37 7.13 13.20
C GLY A 103 6.24 8.02 13.75
N ARG A 104 6.38 8.56 14.96
CA ARG A 104 5.34 9.38 15.61
C ARG A 104 5.02 10.65 14.80
N LEU A 105 3.84 10.68 14.20
CA LEU A 105 3.17 11.92 13.81
C LEU A 105 2.53 12.50 15.09
N ASP A 106 3.06 13.60 15.60
CA ASP A 106 2.45 14.35 16.71
C ASP A 106 1.24 15.16 16.18
N GLN A 107 0.20 14.46 15.73
CA GLN A 107 -1.02 15.07 15.23
C GLN A 107 -2.05 15.20 16.37
N THR A 108 -2.35 16.44 16.74
CA THR A 108 -3.36 16.76 17.76
C THR A 108 -4.80 16.54 17.28
N TYR A 109 -5.02 16.44 15.96
CA TYR A 109 -6.33 16.25 15.35
C TYR A 109 -6.41 14.90 14.63
N LEU A 110 -7.41 14.10 15.04
CA LEU A 110 -7.76 12.84 14.40
C LEU A 110 -8.99 13.06 13.49
N PRO A 111 -8.83 13.08 12.15
CA PRO A 111 -9.97 13.21 11.26
C PRO A 111 -10.93 12.01 11.40
N PRO A 112 -12.26 12.21 11.24
CA PRO A 112 -13.26 11.14 11.37
C PRO A 112 -12.99 9.91 10.50
N ALA A 113 -12.36 10.11 9.34
CA ALA A 113 -12.02 9.05 8.40
C ALA A 113 -10.99 8.03 8.95
N LEU A 114 -10.27 8.36 10.03
CA LEU A 114 -9.41 7.40 10.73
C LEU A 114 -10.20 6.50 11.69
N LEU A 115 -11.34 6.99 12.19
CA LEU A 115 -12.18 6.27 13.15
C LEU A 115 -13.24 5.43 12.44
N ASP A 116 -13.70 5.89 11.28
CA ASP A 116 -14.73 5.22 10.49
C ASP A 116 -14.21 4.84 9.09
N PRO A 117 -13.96 3.54 8.84
CA PRO A 117 -13.55 3.03 7.53
C PRO A 117 -14.51 3.39 6.39
N ALA A 118 -15.81 3.50 6.65
CA ALA A 118 -16.80 3.84 5.63
C ALA A 118 -16.60 5.25 5.06
N LEU A 119 -15.97 6.15 5.81
CA LEU A 119 -15.64 7.50 5.36
C LEU A 119 -14.36 7.58 4.53
N ARG A 120 -13.52 6.53 4.55
CA ARG A 120 -12.25 6.50 3.82
C ARG A 120 -12.13 5.38 2.79
N ARG A 121 -13.09 4.46 2.70
CA ARG A 121 -13.11 3.40 1.68
C ARG A 121 -14.24 3.66 0.70
N ARG A 122 -13.94 3.64 -0.60
CA ARG A 122 -14.98 3.64 -1.63
C ARG A 122 -15.83 2.36 -1.52
N PRO A 123 -17.09 2.37 -1.98
CA PRO A 123 -17.85 1.14 -2.21
C PRO A 123 -17.08 0.17 -3.11
N VAL A 124 -17.22 -1.15 -2.90
CA VAL A 124 -16.42 -2.18 -3.61
C VAL A 124 -16.49 -2.03 -5.13
N ASP A 125 -17.65 -1.69 -5.67
CA ASP A 125 -17.90 -1.47 -7.09
C ASP A 125 -17.22 -0.21 -7.67
N ALA A 126 -16.75 0.69 -6.81
CA ALA A 126 -16.04 1.93 -7.15
C ALA A 126 -14.55 1.92 -6.71
N ARG A 127 -14.01 0.78 -6.24
CA ARG A 127 -12.60 0.66 -5.82
C ARG A 127 -11.65 0.43 -6.99
N ALA A 128 -12.09 -0.31 -8.01
CA ALA A 128 -11.31 -0.50 -9.22
C ALA A 128 -11.27 0.79 -10.04
N GLY A 129 -10.11 1.13 -10.60
CA GLY A 129 -9.94 2.20 -11.56
C GLY A 129 -10.55 1.77 -12.89
N ARG A 130 -11.85 1.95 -13.08
CA ARG A 130 -12.49 1.69 -14.38
C ARG A 130 -11.93 2.66 -15.43
N PRO A 131 -11.52 2.18 -16.62
CA PRO A 131 -11.07 3.04 -17.70
C PRO A 131 -12.19 3.86 -18.37
N ASP A 132 -13.46 3.54 -18.12
CA ASP A 132 -14.57 4.07 -18.90
C ASP A 132 -15.36 5.14 -18.13
N ALA A 133 -14.94 6.39 -18.33
CA ALA A 133 -15.75 7.61 -18.28
C ALA A 133 -15.38 8.49 -19.48
#